data_AF-A0A836JS11-F1
#
_entry.id   AF-A0A836JS11-F1
#
_cell.length_a   1.000
_cell.length_b   1.000
_cell.length_c   1.000
_cell.angle_alpha   90.00
_cell.angle_beta   90.00
_cell.angle_gamma   90.00
#
_symmetry.space_group_name_H-M   'P 1'
#
loop_
_entity.id
_entity.type
_entity.pdbx_description
1 polymer ?
#
loop_
_entity_poly.entity_id
_entity_poly.type
_entity_poly.pdbx_seq_one_letter_code
_entity_poly.pdbx_strand_id
1 'polypeptide(L)'
;MEFVRNLVGCNLKRSFLKASIIHLQYVRCIRLAEVGKLETPKLQGKYETGQLILHRVFGYRGVILFPWLARVYDRDISNKKDEKDNSNFNSVGEKEVKGRTHTFYQVLIDQRDCPYIRAQTEAVTFLGNHESSRSLYAIPGLDYVAHEDVLPYTTNEKAALQHELFDKFLTYHPDKEPCFVAQETLRTWQKKNHPWLELSDVHKETTENIRITVIPFYMGCRESQTTSVYWWRYCIRLENLGELSVQLRERHWRIFSLSGTLETVRGRGVVGQEPVLSKALPAFQYSSHVSLQAPSGHMWGTFRMEREDGYAFDCRIPPFSLESKAEPSTPNVEI
;
A
#
# COMPACT_ATOMS: atom_id res chain seq x y z
N MET A 1 -7.09 22.77 6.77
CA MET A 1 -6.04 22.26 5.87
C MET A 1 -6.23 22.92 4.52
N GLU A 2 -5.18 23.49 3.94
CA GLU A 2 -5.28 24.39 2.79
C GLU A 2 -4.57 23.86 1.54
N PHE A 3 -5.21 23.95 0.36
CA PHE A 3 -4.63 23.53 -0.93
C PHE A 3 -4.77 24.58 -2.04
N VAL A 4 -3.88 24.52 -3.04
CA VAL A 4 -3.79 25.45 -4.17
C VAL A 4 -4.80 25.09 -5.27
N ARG A 5 -5.64 26.04 -5.70
CA ARG A 5 -6.45 25.94 -6.94
C ARG A 5 -5.90 26.91 -8.01
N ASN A 6 -5.60 26.41 -9.20
CA ASN A 6 -5.28 27.26 -10.36
C ASN A 6 -6.57 27.70 -11.06
N LEU A 7 -6.81 29.01 -11.18
CA LEU A 7 -7.92 29.58 -11.96
C LEU A 7 -7.39 30.12 -13.31
N VAL A 8 -8.13 29.82 -14.37
CA VAL A 8 -7.89 30.22 -15.77
C VAL A 8 -7.99 31.74 -15.91
N GLY A 9 -7.00 32.35 -16.58
CA GLY A 9 -6.86 33.81 -16.70
C GLY A 9 -7.95 34.49 -17.54
N CYS A 10 -8.48 35.61 -17.03
CA CYS A 10 -9.31 36.54 -17.77
C CYS A 10 -8.48 37.33 -18.79
N ASN A 11 -8.88 37.32 -20.06
CA ASN A 11 -8.36 38.21 -21.11
C ASN A 11 -8.95 39.62 -20.94
N LEU A 12 -8.10 40.62 -20.67
CA LEU A 12 -8.45 42.03 -20.80
C LEU A 12 -7.78 42.64 -22.04
N LYS A 13 -8.59 43.28 -22.89
CA LYS A 13 -8.23 43.90 -24.16
C LYS A 13 -7.13 44.97 -23.99
N ARG A 14 -6.13 44.94 -24.88
CA ARG A 14 -5.07 45.96 -25.00
C ARG A 14 -5.61 47.24 -25.63
N SER A 15 -5.43 48.39 -24.98
CA SER A 15 -5.25 49.67 -25.66
C SER A 15 -3.80 50.12 -25.51
N PHE A 16 -3.26 50.68 -26.58
CA PHE A 16 -1.88 51.14 -26.71
C PHE A 16 -1.66 52.42 -25.92
N LEU A 17 -0.58 52.50 -25.13
CA LEU A 17 0.28 53.67 -24.97
C LEU A 17 1.53 53.30 -24.14
N LYS A 18 2.66 53.90 -24.53
CA LYS A 18 4.03 53.62 -24.09
C LYS A 18 4.25 53.90 -22.60
N ALA A 19 4.78 52.92 -21.86
CA ALA A 19 5.53 53.16 -20.63
C ALA A 19 6.41 51.94 -20.29
N SER A 20 7.66 52.24 -19.92
CA SER A 20 8.66 51.50 -19.15
C SER A 20 8.56 49.97 -19.06
N ILE A 21 9.68 49.29 -19.34
CA ILE A 21 9.89 47.87 -19.04
C ILE A 21 9.82 47.69 -17.51
N ILE A 22 8.62 47.47 -17.00
CA ILE A 22 8.38 46.95 -15.66
C ILE A 22 8.54 45.44 -15.80
N HIS A 23 9.56 44.91 -15.14
CA HIS A 23 9.70 43.47 -14.95
C HIS A 23 8.56 43.03 -14.02
N LEU A 24 7.39 42.73 -14.59
CA LEU A 24 6.29 42.10 -13.88
C LEU A 24 6.76 40.71 -13.46
N GLN A 25 7.35 40.62 -12.26
CA GLN A 25 7.41 39.37 -11.53
C GLN A 25 5.97 38.88 -11.40
N TYR A 26 5.66 37.81 -12.13
CA TYR A 26 4.43 37.07 -11.98
C TYR A 26 4.45 36.45 -10.58
N VAL A 27 4.02 37.21 -9.57
CA VAL A 27 3.71 36.65 -8.26
C VAL A 27 2.54 35.72 -8.50
N ARG A 28 2.82 34.41 -8.61
CA ARG A 28 1.77 33.39 -8.54
C ARG A 28 1.13 33.56 -7.18
N CYS A 29 -0.01 34.25 -7.16
CA CYS A 29 -0.83 34.37 -5.97
C CYS A 29 -1.43 32.99 -5.72
N ILE A 30 -0.79 32.23 -4.85
CA ILE A 30 -1.26 30.91 -4.44
C ILE A 30 -2.44 31.14 -3.51
N ARG A 31 -3.66 30.97 -4.03
CA ARG A 31 -4.86 30.99 -3.21
C ARG A 31 -5.05 29.60 -2.62
N LEU A 32 -4.83 29.54 -1.33
CA LEU A 32 -5.12 28.41 -0.48
C LEU A 32 -6.64 28.34 -0.22
N ALA A 33 -7.21 27.14 -0.36
CA ALA A 33 -8.61 26.85 -0.08
C ALA A 33 -8.71 25.79 1.02
N GLU A 34 -9.56 26.03 2.01
CA GLU A 34 -9.87 25.04 3.03
C GLU A 34 -10.62 23.87 2.40
N VAL A 35 -10.05 22.67 2.52
CA VAL A 35 -10.66 21.43 2.01
C VAL A 35 -11.21 20.54 3.13
N GLY A 36 -10.90 20.87 4.38
CA GLY A 36 -11.31 20.10 5.54
C GLY A 36 -10.51 20.40 6.81
N LYS A 37 -10.95 19.77 7.91
CA LYS A 37 -10.39 19.92 9.25
C LYS A 37 -9.84 18.57 9.74
N LEU A 38 -8.57 18.55 10.14
CA LEU A 38 -7.94 17.36 10.73
C LEU A 38 -8.60 17.02 12.07
N GLU A 39 -8.73 15.73 12.32
CA GLU A 39 -9.20 15.15 13.57
C GLU A 39 -8.05 14.48 14.32
N THR A 40 -8.28 14.20 15.59
CA THR A 40 -7.28 13.47 16.39
C THR A 40 -7.28 12.01 15.97
N PRO A 41 -6.12 11.42 15.61
CA PRO A 41 -6.03 9.99 15.34
C PRO A 41 -6.53 9.16 16.52
N LYS A 42 -7.39 8.17 16.25
CA LYS A 42 -7.89 7.24 17.26
C LYS A 42 -6.72 6.43 17.82
N LEU A 43 -6.63 6.34 19.15
CA LEU A 43 -5.71 5.42 19.83
C LEU A 43 -6.32 4.03 20.04
N GLN A 44 -7.66 3.97 20.06
CA GLN A 44 -8.46 2.77 20.28
C GLN A 44 -9.72 2.81 19.40
N GLY A 45 -10.26 1.64 19.10
CA GLY A 45 -11.40 1.49 18.21
C GLY A 45 -11.01 1.51 16.74
N LYS A 46 -12.00 1.39 15.86
CA LYS A 46 -11.80 1.39 14.41
C LYS A 46 -12.32 2.70 13.81
N TYR A 47 -11.78 3.06 12.66
CA TYR A 47 -12.41 4.01 11.76
C TYR A 47 -13.54 3.33 10.99
N GLU A 48 -14.61 4.09 10.75
CA GLU A 48 -15.80 3.62 10.05
C GLU A 48 -15.65 3.79 8.54
N THR A 49 -16.47 3.07 7.77
CA THR A 49 -16.61 3.29 6.33
C THR A 49 -16.99 4.75 6.06
N GLY A 50 -16.37 5.35 5.03
CA GLY A 50 -16.59 6.74 4.65
C GLY A 50 -15.73 7.76 5.40
N GLN A 51 -14.93 7.32 6.38
CA GLN A 51 -13.94 8.20 7.02
C GLN A 51 -12.93 8.69 5.97
N LEU A 52 -12.82 10.02 5.83
CA LEU A 52 -11.78 10.64 5.01
C LEU A 52 -10.47 10.67 5.78
N ILE A 53 -9.37 10.45 5.06
CA ILE A 53 -8.02 10.34 5.63
C ILE A 53 -7.01 11.08 4.77
N LEU A 54 -5.97 11.61 5.39
CA LEU A 54 -4.66 11.71 4.75
C LEU A 54 -3.83 10.49 5.15
N HIS A 55 -3.11 9.90 4.20
CA HIS A 55 -2.10 8.91 4.52
C HIS A 55 -0.91 9.59 5.19
N ARG A 56 -0.55 9.19 6.41
CA ARG A 56 0.50 9.83 7.22
C ARG A 56 1.86 9.90 6.53
N VAL A 57 2.23 8.82 5.84
CA VAL A 57 3.53 8.71 5.15
C VAL A 57 3.50 9.19 3.70
N PHE A 58 2.53 8.75 2.88
CA PHE A 58 2.46 9.12 1.47
C PHE A 58 1.70 10.42 1.18
N GLY A 59 1.01 11.01 2.16
CA GLY A 59 0.37 12.32 2.07
C GLY A 59 -0.88 12.41 1.18
N TYR A 60 -1.34 11.31 0.60
CA TYR A 60 -2.51 11.31 -0.28
C TYR A 60 -3.83 11.42 0.51
N ARG A 61 -4.86 11.97 -0.13
CA ARG A 61 -6.25 11.90 0.35
C ARG A 61 -6.85 10.55 0.02
N GLY A 62 -7.57 9.99 0.98
CA GLY A 62 -8.26 8.73 0.83
C GLY A 62 -9.59 8.69 1.56
N VAL A 63 -10.37 7.66 1.28
CA VAL A 63 -11.56 7.30 2.06
C VAL A 63 -11.53 5.83 2.44
N ILE A 64 -11.85 5.55 3.70
CA ILE A 64 -11.92 4.18 4.21
C ILE A 64 -13.16 3.47 3.67
N LEU A 65 -12.97 2.29 3.09
CA LEU A 65 -14.06 1.41 2.64
C LEU A 65 -14.48 0.45 3.76
N PHE A 66 -13.53 -0.28 4.34
CA PHE A 66 -13.81 -1.21 5.45
C PHE A 66 -12.51 -1.67 6.14
N PRO A 67 -12.61 -2.11 7.41
CA PRO A 67 -11.47 -2.62 8.17
C PRO A 67 -11.14 -4.08 7.87
N TRP A 68 -9.87 -4.42 8.03
CA TRP A 68 -9.32 -5.77 8.03
C TRP A 68 -8.55 -6.02 9.33
N LEU A 69 -8.61 -7.24 9.86
CA LEU A 69 -7.78 -7.66 10.98
C LEU A 69 -6.62 -8.50 10.45
N ALA A 70 -5.41 -8.01 10.65
CA ALA A 70 -4.18 -8.64 10.18
C ALA A 70 -3.36 -9.16 11.35
N ARG A 71 -2.75 -10.33 11.22
CA ARG A 71 -1.70 -10.77 12.13
C ARG A 71 -0.37 -10.19 11.66
N VAL A 72 0.22 -9.32 12.50
CA VAL A 72 1.49 -8.65 12.22
C VAL A 72 2.62 -9.38 12.93
N TYR A 73 3.59 -9.87 12.17
CA TYR A 73 4.83 -10.46 12.66
C TYR A 73 5.94 -9.41 12.55
N ASP A 74 6.15 -8.68 13.64
CA ASP A 74 7.15 -7.62 13.74
C ASP A 74 8.44 -8.18 14.40
N ARG A 75 9.48 -8.39 13.59
CA ARG A 75 10.78 -8.91 14.02
C ARG A 75 11.60 -7.89 14.82
N ASP A 76 11.23 -6.61 14.81
CA ASP A 76 11.92 -5.56 15.57
C ASP A 76 11.61 -5.68 17.07
N ILE A 77 10.45 -6.23 17.43
CA ILE A 77 10.03 -6.42 18.83
C ILE A 77 10.81 -7.55 19.50
N SER A 78 11.11 -8.63 18.77
CA SER A 78 11.96 -9.72 19.27
C SER A 78 13.39 -9.24 19.54
N ASN A 79 13.98 -8.47 18.62
CA ASN A 79 15.35 -7.99 18.75
C ASN A 79 15.53 -7.08 19.99
N LYS A 80 14.53 -6.24 20.31
CA LYS A 80 14.56 -5.37 21.50
C LYS A 80 14.51 -6.10 22.84
N LYS A 81 13.95 -7.32 22.89
CA LYS A 81 13.97 -8.13 24.12
C LYS A 81 15.35 -8.76 24.33
N ASP A 82 16.00 -9.17 23.26
CA ASP A 82 17.31 -9.82 23.33
C ASP A 82 18.44 -8.84 23.71
N GLU A 83 18.32 -7.55 23.37
CA GLU A 83 19.25 -6.52 23.89
C GLU A 83 19.15 -6.30 25.41
N LYS A 84 18.00 -6.61 26.05
CA LYS A 84 17.81 -6.45 27.49
C LYS A 84 18.22 -7.67 28.31
N ASP A 85 18.21 -8.87 27.71
CA ASP A 85 18.44 -10.14 28.41
C ASP A 85 19.79 -10.81 28.09
N ASN A 86 20.74 -10.11 27.48
CA ASN A 86 22.05 -10.68 27.12
C ASN A 86 23.01 -10.86 28.32
N SER A 87 22.71 -11.88 29.13
CA SER A 87 23.70 -12.73 29.80
C SER A 87 23.37 -14.20 29.55
N ASN A 88 24.11 -14.81 28.61
CA ASN A 88 24.30 -16.24 28.30
C ASN A 88 23.70 -16.82 27.00
N PHE A 89 24.65 -17.17 26.12
CA PHE A 89 24.79 -18.33 25.24
C PHE A 89 23.87 -18.62 24.03
N ASN A 90 24.55 -18.63 22.87
CA ASN A 90 24.38 -19.43 21.66
C ASN A 90 23.21 -20.43 21.61
N SER A 91 22.18 -20.09 20.84
CA SER A 91 21.49 -21.04 19.97
C SER A 91 21.08 -20.34 18.66
N VAL A 92 21.50 -20.90 17.53
CA VAL A 92 21.02 -20.50 16.20
C VAL A 92 19.70 -21.24 15.96
N GLY A 93 18.66 -20.79 16.63
CA GLY A 93 17.27 -21.14 16.31
C GLY A 93 16.56 -19.83 16.01
N GLU A 94 15.96 -19.70 14.82
CA GLU A 94 15.04 -18.59 14.55
C GLU A 94 13.96 -18.60 15.62
N LYS A 95 14.01 -17.66 16.57
CA LYS A 95 12.95 -17.50 17.57
C LYS A 95 11.65 -17.20 16.81
N GLU A 96 10.63 -18.01 17.07
CA GLU A 96 9.32 -17.86 16.47
C GLU A 96 8.73 -16.48 16.81
N VAL A 97 8.44 -15.68 15.78
CA VAL A 97 7.92 -14.32 15.93
C VAL A 97 6.44 -14.40 16.28
N LYS A 98 6.05 -13.99 17.48
CA LYS A 98 4.63 -13.98 17.89
C LYS A 98 3.86 -12.89 17.15
N GLY A 99 2.93 -13.31 16.29
CA GLY A 99 2.05 -12.40 15.56
C GLY A 99 1.07 -11.67 16.50
N ARG A 100 0.85 -10.38 16.25
CA ARG A 100 -0.14 -9.54 16.96
C ARG A 100 -1.20 -9.02 16.02
N THR A 101 -2.46 -9.09 16.41
CA THR A 101 -3.56 -8.59 15.58
C THR A 101 -3.56 -7.06 15.55
N HIS A 102 -3.50 -6.49 14.35
CA HIS A 102 -3.63 -5.05 14.09
C HIS A 102 -4.76 -4.80 13.09
N THR A 103 -5.33 -3.59 13.14
CA THR A 103 -6.34 -3.18 12.18
C THR A 103 -5.68 -2.49 10.98
N PHE A 104 -6.05 -2.92 9.79
CA PHE A 104 -5.77 -2.25 8.52
C PHE A 104 -7.08 -1.81 7.89
N TYR A 105 -7.01 -0.93 6.90
CA TYR A 105 -8.16 -0.40 6.18
C TYR A 105 -7.93 -0.55 4.71
N GLN A 106 -8.93 -1.04 3.98
CA GLN A 106 -8.96 -0.85 2.55
C GLN A 106 -9.47 0.55 2.25
N VAL A 107 -8.76 1.28 1.39
CA VAL A 107 -9.04 2.68 1.08
C VAL A 107 -9.10 2.92 -0.43
N LEU A 108 -9.90 3.91 -0.83
CA LEU A 108 -9.77 4.54 -2.14
C LEU A 108 -8.90 5.79 -2.03
N ILE A 109 -7.98 5.95 -2.97
CA ILE A 109 -7.07 7.09 -3.12
C ILE A 109 -7.71 8.12 -4.06
N ASP A 110 -7.53 9.40 -3.76
CA ASP A 110 -7.89 10.48 -4.65
C ASP A 110 -6.98 10.50 -5.89
N GLN A 111 -7.56 10.42 -7.08
CA GLN A 111 -6.80 10.36 -8.34
C GLN A 111 -5.94 11.60 -8.59
N ARG A 112 -6.29 12.76 -8.00
CA ARG A 112 -5.50 14.00 -8.13
C ARG A 112 -4.15 13.87 -7.44
N ASP A 113 -4.04 13.00 -6.43
CA ASP A 113 -2.82 12.82 -5.65
C ASP A 113 -1.91 11.77 -6.28
N CYS A 114 -2.46 10.78 -7.00
CA CYS A 114 -1.74 9.66 -7.62
C CYS A 114 -0.40 10.02 -8.31
N PRO A 115 -0.27 11.08 -9.12
CA PRO A 115 1.01 11.44 -9.76
C PRO A 115 2.13 11.82 -8.78
N TYR A 116 1.79 12.16 -7.54
CA TYR A 116 2.72 12.60 -6.50
C TYR A 116 3.00 11.52 -5.46
N ILE A 117 2.25 10.42 -5.49
CA ILE A 117 2.41 9.30 -4.55
C ILE A 117 3.59 8.46 -5.01
N ARG A 118 4.55 8.22 -4.11
CA ARG A 118 5.64 7.25 -4.33
C ARG A 118 5.21 5.81 -4.05
N ALA A 119 4.04 5.48 -4.55
CA ALA A 119 3.44 4.15 -4.50
C ALA A 119 2.90 3.81 -5.89
N GLN A 120 2.96 2.54 -6.29
CA GLN A 120 2.31 2.11 -7.52
C GLN A 120 0.80 2.29 -7.41
N THR A 121 0.20 3.02 -8.35
CA THR A 121 -1.23 3.39 -8.37
C THR A 121 -2.17 2.23 -8.69
N GLU A 122 -1.63 1.15 -9.26
CA GLU A 122 -2.33 -0.11 -9.56
C GLU A 122 -1.89 -1.22 -8.59
N ALA A 123 -1.82 -0.88 -7.30
CA ALA A 123 -1.29 -1.78 -6.28
C ALA A 123 -2.13 -3.07 -6.11
N VAL A 124 -3.44 -3.01 -6.33
CA VAL A 124 -4.34 -4.16 -6.11
C VAL A 124 -4.77 -4.78 -7.42
N THR A 125 -4.30 -6.02 -7.62
CA THR A 125 -4.53 -6.81 -8.82
C THR A 125 -5.21 -8.14 -8.50
N PHE A 126 -5.99 -8.65 -9.45
CA PHE A 126 -6.76 -9.89 -9.38
C PHE A 126 -6.45 -10.78 -10.57
N LEU A 127 -6.64 -12.08 -10.38
CA LEU A 127 -6.54 -13.04 -11.47
C LEU A 127 -7.83 -12.99 -12.31
N GLY A 128 -7.69 -12.87 -13.63
CA GLY A 128 -8.84 -12.92 -14.53
C GLY A 128 -9.41 -14.31 -14.73
N ASN A 129 -10.74 -14.41 -14.89
CA ASN A 129 -11.49 -15.66 -15.10
C ASN A 129 -11.32 -16.30 -16.50
N HIS A 130 -10.73 -15.61 -17.49
CA HIS A 130 -10.61 -16.17 -18.84
C HIS A 130 -9.40 -17.12 -18.96
N GLU A 131 -9.68 -18.39 -19.29
CA GLU A 131 -8.71 -19.50 -19.42
C GLU A 131 -7.54 -19.22 -20.38
N SER A 132 -7.69 -18.29 -21.33
CA SER A 132 -6.70 -18.02 -22.39
C SER A 132 -5.81 -16.79 -22.16
N SER A 133 -6.12 -15.90 -21.22
CA SER A 133 -5.34 -14.67 -21.02
C SER A 133 -4.67 -14.65 -19.65
N ARG A 134 -3.34 -14.42 -19.60
CA ARG A 134 -2.58 -14.13 -18.37
C ARG A 134 -2.93 -12.75 -17.78
N SER A 135 -4.06 -12.16 -18.17
CA SER A 135 -4.45 -10.81 -17.81
C SER A 135 -4.74 -10.74 -16.31
N LEU A 136 -4.00 -9.86 -15.64
CA LEU A 136 -4.32 -9.40 -14.30
C LEU A 136 -5.24 -8.18 -14.43
N TYR A 137 -6.31 -8.16 -13.63
CA TYR A 137 -7.18 -6.99 -13.52
C TYR A 137 -6.70 -6.14 -12.35
N ALA A 138 -6.47 -4.86 -12.55
CA ALA A 138 -6.19 -3.92 -11.46
C ALA A 138 -7.44 -3.13 -11.09
N ILE A 139 -7.56 -2.74 -9.83
CA ILE A 139 -8.47 -1.68 -9.41
C ILE A 139 -7.61 -0.46 -9.06
N PRO A 140 -7.50 0.51 -9.98
CA PRO A 140 -6.71 1.71 -9.74
C PRO A 140 -7.17 2.42 -8.48
N GLY A 141 -6.23 2.99 -7.73
CA GLY A 141 -6.52 3.80 -6.56
C GLY A 141 -7.01 3.03 -5.33
N LEU A 142 -6.98 1.69 -5.33
CA LEU A 142 -7.24 0.90 -4.13
C LEU A 142 -5.92 0.67 -3.36
N ASP A 143 -5.93 0.81 -2.04
CA ASP A 143 -4.77 0.59 -1.18
C ASP A 143 -5.14 0.00 0.20
N TYR A 144 -4.13 -0.45 0.94
CA TYR A 144 -4.26 -0.99 2.30
C TYR A 144 -3.44 -0.14 3.27
N VAL A 145 -4.12 0.47 4.24
CA VAL A 145 -3.52 1.45 5.16
C VAL A 145 -3.56 0.91 6.58
N ALA A 146 -2.43 0.94 7.28
CA ALA A 146 -2.38 0.57 8.69
C ALA A 146 -3.10 1.62 9.54
N HIS A 147 -3.67 1.22 10.67
CA HIS A 147 -4.35 2.17 11.58
C HIS A 147 -3.48 3.37 11.99
N GLU A 148 -2.17 3.15 12.16
CA GLU A 148 -1.19 4.19 12.55
C GLU A 148 -0.84 5.18 11.43
N ASP A 149 -1.19 4.86 10.19
CA ASP A 149 -0.99 5.70 9.01
C ASP A 149 -2.22 6.55 8.67
N VAL A 150 -3.32 6.43 9.42
CA VAL A 150 -4.53 7.21 9.20
C VAL A 150 -4.44 8.56 9.93
N LEU A 151 -4.48 9.66 9.16
CA LEU A 151 -4.74 10.99 9.67
C LEU A 151 -6.19 11.38 9.30
N PRO A 152 -7.17 11.20 10.20
CA PRO A 152 -8.57 11.44 9.89
C PRO A 152 -8.83 12.94 9.67
N TYR A 153 -9.76 13.27 8.76
CA TYR A 153 -10.27 14.63 8.61
C TYR A 153 -11.75 14.63 8.21
N THR A 154 -12.41 15.77 8.42
CA THR A 154 -13.79 16.02 7.98
C THR A 154 -13.85 17.17 6.98
N THR A 155 -14.88 17.16 6.14
CA THR A 155 -15.12 18.21 5.14
C THR A 155 -16.62 18.42 4.95
N ASN A 156 -16.98 19.63 4.52
CA ASN A 156 -18.34 19.97 4.08
C ASN A 156 -18.50 19.82 2.55
N GLU A 157 -17.43 19.45 1.84
CA GLU A 157 -17.47 19.21 0.40
C GLU A 157 -18.18 17.87 0.08
N LYS A 158 -19.25 17.92 -0.72
CA LYS A 158 -19.96 16.71 -1.18
C LYS A 158 -19.08 15.81 -2.05
N ALA A 159 -18.24 16.42 -2.89
CA ALA A 159 -17.30 15.74 -3.77
C ALA A 159 -15.90 15.72 -3.14
N ALA A 160 -15.77 15.04 -2.00
CA ALA A 160 -14.55 15.04 -1.21
C ALA A 160 -13.35 14.38 -1.92
N LEU A 161 -13.61 13.35 -2.74
CA LEU A 161 -12.60 12.67 -3.54
C LEU A 161 -12.94 12.65 -5.03
N GLN A 162 -11.91 12.73 -5.87
CA GLN A 162 -12.01 12.41 -7.28
C GLN A 162 -11.62 10.95 -7.53
N HIS A 163 -12.62 10.07 -7.66
CA HIS A 163 -12.39 8.65 -7.97
C HIS A 163 -13.64 8.02 -8.61
N GLU A 164 -13.48 7.18 -9.64
CA GLU A 164 -14.60 6.58 -10.40
C GLU A 164 -15.54 5.69 -9.57
N LEU A 165 -15.02 5.11 -8.48
CA LEU A 165 -15.76 4.26 -7.57
C LEU A 165 -16.39 5.02 -6.39
N PHE A 166 -16.05 6.30 -6.17
CA PHE A 166 -16.45 7.03 -4.97
C PHE A 166 -17.98 7.13 -4.85
N ASP A 167 -18.63 7.75 -5.84
CA ASP A 167 -20.10 7.89 -5.88
C ASP A 167 -20.84 6.58 -6.16
N LYS A 168 -20.11 5.54 -6.60
CA LYS A 168 -20.68 4.19 -6.72
C LYS A 168 -20.72 3.50 -5.37
N PHE A 169 -19.77 3.74 -4.47
CA PHE A 169 -19.65 3.03 -3.21
C PHE A 169 -20.20 3.78 -2.00
N LEU A 170 -20.21 5.11 -2.05
CA LEU A 170 -20.53 5.97 -0.91
C LEU A 170 -21.57 7.03 -1.28
N THR A 171 -22.46 7.34 -0.35
CA THR A 171 -23.44 8.42 -0.49
C THR A 171 -23.26 9.44 0.61
N TYR A 172 -23.32 10.73 0.26
CA TYR A 172 -23.22 11.82 1.22
C TYR A 172 -24.51 11.99 2.05
N HIS A 173 -24.37 11.94 3.37
CA HIS A 173 -25.41 12.17 4.37
C HIS A 173 -24.88 13.15 5.43
N PRO A 174 -25.34 14.43 5.42
CA PRO A 174 -24.80 15.45 6.33
C PRO A 174 -25.10 15.18 7.81
N ASP A 175 -26.15 14.42 8.12
CA ASP A 175 -26.56 14.09 9.49
C ASP A 175 -25.83 12.86 10.06
N LYS A 176 -24.82 12.34 9.36
CA LYS A 176 -24.04 11.17 9.75
C LYS A 176 -22.58 11.54 9.97
N GLU A 177 -21.94 10.83 10.88
CA GLU A 177 -20.50 10.88 11.11
C GLU A 177 -19.93 9.45 11.04
N PRO A 178 -19.10 9.12 10.02
CA PRO A 178 -18.70 9.95 8.88
C PRO A 178 -19.87 10.32 7.95
N CYS A 179 -19.75 11.45 7.24
CA CYS A 179 -20.79 11.95 6.33
C CYS A 179 -20.95 11.12 5.05
N PHE A 180 -20.12 10.10 4.82
CA PHE A 180 -20.20 9.21 3.67
C PHE A 180 -20.60 7.82 4.14
N VAL A 181 -21.74 7.31 3.65
CA VAL A 181 -22.28 6.01 4.08
C VAL A 181 -22.17 5.01 2.94
N ALA A 182 -21.84 3.77 3.29
CA ALA A 182 -21.77 2.64 2.35
C ALA A 182 -23.09 2.41 1.61
N GLN A 183 -23.03 2.40 0.29
CA GLN A 183 -24.11 1.93 -0.58
C GLN A 183 -24.12 0.40 -0.69
N GLU A 184 -25.23 -0.17 -1.18
CA GLU A 184 -25.38 -1.63 -1.36
C GLU A 184 -24.37 -2.21 -2.36
N THR A 185 -24.01 -1.41 -3.37
CA THR A 185 -22.94 -1.68 -4.33
C THR A 185 -21.59 -1.96 -3.67
N LEU A 186 -21.20 -1.20 -2.63
CA LEU A 186 -19.97 -1.46 -1.88
C LEU A 186 -20.06 -2.77 -1.11
N ARG A 187 -21.20 -3.04 -0.46
CA ARG A 187 -21.43 -4.28 0.30
C ARG A 187 -21.39 -5.51 -0.59
N THR A 188 -22.07 -5.44 -1.73
CA THR A 188 -22.08 -6.49 -2.76
C THR A 188 -20.66 -6.70 -3.32
N TRP A 189 -19.94 -5.61 -3.62
CA TRP A 189 -18.58 -5.70 -4.12
C TRP A 189 -17.62 -6.30 -3.07
N GLN A 190 -17.73 -5.91 -1.81
CA GLN A 190 -16.94 -6.47 -0.72
C GLN A 190 -17.21 -7.98 -0.59
N LYS A 191 -18.47 -8.41 -0.54
CA LYS A 191 -18.83 -9.83 -0.43
C LYS A 191 -18.29 -10.66 -1.61
N LYS A 192 -18.39 -10.13 -2.83
CA LYS A 192 -17.91 -10.81 -4.04
C LYS A 192 -16.39 -10.96 -4.07
N ASN A 193 -15.65 -9.96 -3.59
CA ASN A 193 -14.19 -9.92 -3.69
C ASN A 193 -13.46 -10.28 -2.40
N HIS A 194 -14.20 -10.54 -1.30
CA HIS A 194 -13.63 -10.79 0.03
C HIS A 194 -12.47 -11.78 0.04
N PRO A 195 -12.53 -12.96 -0.62
CA PRO A 195 -11.44 -13.94 -0.55
C PRO A 195 -10.09 -13.40 -1.05
N TRP A 196 -10.14 -12.52 -2.06
CA TRP A 196 -8.97 -11.96 -2.74
C TRP A 196 -8.49 -10.65 -2.13
N LEU A 197 -9.38 -9.94 -1.43
CA LEU A 197 -9.08 -8.68 -0.75
C LEU A 197 -8.57 -8.88 0.67
N GLU A 198 -8.82 -10.04 1.26
CA GLU A 198 -8.52 -10.30 2.65
C GLU A 198 -7.02 -10.21 2.92
N LEU A 199 -6.70 -9.26 3.78
CA LEU A 199 -5.38 -9.05 4.34
C LEU A 199 -5.32 -9.84 5.65
N SER A 200 -4.60 -10.97 5.65
CA SER A 200 -4.49 -11.86 6.81
C SER A 200 -3.19 -11.64 7.59
N ASP A 201 -2.07 -11.47 6.90
CA ASP A 201 -0.74 -11.47 7.50
C ASP A 201 0.10 -10.29 7.01
N VAL A 202 0.92 -9.74 7.90
CA VAL A 202 1.85 -8.65 7.60
C VAL A 202 3.18 -8.96 8.26
N HIS A 203 4.26 -8.89 7.50
CA HIS A 203 5.60 -9.21 7.97
C HIS A 203 6.47 -7.97 7.94
N LYS A 204 7.21 -7.72 9.02
CA LYS A 204 7.98 -6.48 9.18
C LYS A 204 9.32 -6.76 9.82
N GLU A 205 10.36 -6.17 9.25
CA GLU A 205 11.73 -6.22 9.77
C GLU A 205 12.48 -4.94 9.38
N THR A 206 13.26 -4.41 10.32
CA THR A 206 14.13 -3.25 10.13
C THR A 206 15.59 -3.70 10.15
N THR A 207 16.33 -3.35 9.11
CA THR A 207 17.79 -3.53 9.03
C THR A 207 18.41 -2.18 8.71
N GLU A 208 19.42 -1.74 9.47
CA GLU A 208 20.16 -0.50 9.19
C GLU A 208 19.23 0.73 8.99
N ASN A 209 18.22 0.85 9.87
CA ASN A 209 17.14 1.86 9.82
C ASN A 209 16.24 1.82 8.59
N ILE A 210 16.37 0.82 7.73
CA ILE A 210 15.45 0.59 6.62
C ILE A 210 14.45 -0.47 7.02
N ARG A 211 13.19 -0.07 7.10
CA ARG A 211 12.08 -0.93 7.48
C ARG A 211 11.40 -1.46 6.23
N ILE A 212 11.28 -2.77 6.15
CA ILE A 212 10.59 -3.46 5.07
C ILE A 212 9.32 -4.10 5.65
N THR A 213 8.18 -3.72 5.10
CA THR A 213 6.88 -4.32 5.41
C THR A 213 6.38 -5.07 4.18
N VAL A 214 5.95 -6.33 4.37
CA VAL A 214 5.45 -7.20 3.31
C VAL A 214 4.03 -7.66 3.64
N ILE A 215 3.15 -7.59 2.65
CA ILE A 215 1.75 -8.04 2.76
C ILE A 215 1.44 -8.97 1.57
N PRO A 216 1.39 -10.29 1.76
CA PRO A 216 0.99 -11.23 0.71
C PRO A 216 -0.53 -11.31 0.55
N PHE A 217 -1.00 -11.53 -0.67
CA PHE A 217 -2.40 -11.77 -0.99
C PHE A 217 -2.50 -12.92 -1.99
N TYR A 218 -3.30 -13.93 -1.67
CA TYR A 218 -3.65 -14.98 -2.62
C TYR A 218 -4.62 -14.43 -3.68
N MET A 219 -4.29 -14.68 -4.95
CA MET A 219 -5.08 -14.20 -6.09
C MET A 219 -5.92 -15.29 -6.77
N GLY A 220 -5.67 -16.56 -6.43
CA GLY A 220 -6.34 -17.71 -7.04
C GLY A 220 -5.36 -18.69 -7.67
N CYS A 221 -5.93 -19.75 -8.24
CA CYS A 221 -5.20 -20.72 -9.02
C CYS A 221 -5.78 -20.83 -10.42
N ARG A 222 -4.97 -21.31 -11.36
CA ARG A 222 -5.39 -21.71 -12.70
C ARG A 222 -5.00 -23.15 -12.91
N GLU A 223 -5.99 -23.96 -13.23
CA GLU A 223 -5.80 -25.36 -13.54
C GLU A 223 -5.66 -25.53 -15.05
N SER A 224 -4.69 -26.33 -15.46
CA SER A 224 -4.64 -26.98 -16.78
C SER A 224 -4.91 -28.46 -16.58
N GLN A 225 -5.10 -29.21 -17.67
CA GLN A 225 -5.37 -30.66 -17.64
C GLN A 225 -4.38 -31.47 -16.79
N THR A 226 -3.16 -30.96 -16.54
CA THR A 226 -2.11 -31.67 -15.80
C THR A 226 -1.40 -30.84 -14.72
N THR A 227 -1.67 -29.53 -14.61
CA THR A 227 -0.91 -28.63 -13.73
C THR A 227 -1.78 -27.54 -13.12
N SER A 228 -1.65 -27.29 -11.82
CA SER A 228 -2.24 -26.11 -11.17
C SER A 228 -1.15 -25.06 -10.91
N VAL A 229 -1.40 -23.82 -11.32
CA VAL A 229 -0.53 -22.67 -11.07
C VAL A 229 -1.24 -21.71 -10.13
N TYR A 230 -0.66 -21.50 -8.96
CA TYR A 230 -1.18 -20.64 -7.90
C TYR A 230 -0.51 -19.27 -7.98
N TRP A 231 -1.29 -18.20 -7.79
CA TRP A 231 -0.82 -16.83 -7.94
C TRP A 231 -0.99 -16.05 -6.64
N TRP A 232 0.03 -15.26 -6.30
CA TRP A 232 -0.04 -14.29 -5.22
C TRP A 232 0.46 -12.95 -5.72
N ARG A 233 -0.11 -11.86 -5.19
CA ARG A 233 0.53 -10.56 -5.20
C ARG A 233 1.12 -10.30 -3.83
N TYR A 234 2.15 -9.48 -3.77
CA TYR A 234 2.68 -8.95 -2.52
C TYR A 234 2.80 -7.44 -2.63
N CYS A 235 2.44 -6.74 -1.55
CA CYS A 235 2.73 -5.33 -1.36
C CYS A 235 4.00 -5.20 -0.51
N ILE A 236 4.97 -4.42 -0.95
CA ILE A 236 6.18 -4.12 -0.22
C ILE A 236 6.28 -2.62 -0.01
N ARG A 237 6.42 -2.24 1.26
CA ARG A 237 6.73 -0.86 1.66
C ARG A 237 8.13 -0.82 2.24
N LEU A 238 8.95 0.07 1.70
CA LEU A 238 10.25 0.44 2.24
C LEU A 238 10.13 1.79 2.93
N GLU A 239 10.68 1.91 4.12
CA GLU A 239 10.74 3.16 4.86
C GLU A 239 12.15 3.38 5.39
N ASN A 240 12.70 4.56 5.14
CA ASN A 240 13.94 5.03 5.73
C ASN A 240 13.62 5.75 7.05
N LEU A 241 14.01 5.12 8.16
CA LEU A 241 13.92 5.67 9.51
C LEU A 241 15.21 6.36 9.94
N GLY A 242 16.24 6.33 9.08
CA GLY A 242 17.52 6.98 9.29
C GLY A 242 17.56 8.40 8.76
N GLU A 243 18.68 9.07 9.02
CA GLU A 243 18.87 10.47 8.64
C GLU A 243 19.47 10.64 7.23
N LEU A 244 20.29 9.68 6.80
CA LEU A 244 21.00 9.71 5.53
C LEU A 244 20.12 9.16 4.41
N SER A 245 20.24 9.72 3.20
CA SER A 245 19.54 9.20 2.04
C SER A 245 20.11 7.85 1.62
N VAL A 246 19.23 6.94 1.21
CA VAL A 246 19.61 5.63 0.69
C VAL A 246 18.92 5.36 -0.63
N GLN A 247 19.54 4.60 -1.53
CA GLN A 247 18.95 4.17 -2.79
C GLN A 247 18.89 2.65 -2.84
N LEU A 248 17.73 2.10 -3.24
CA LEU A 248 17.62 0.68 -3.56
C LEU A 248 18.26 0.42 -4.92
N ARG A 249 19.20 -0.53 -4.96
CA ARG A 249 19.97 -0.87 -6.18
C ARG A 249 19.63 -2.24 -6.72
N GLU A 250 19.52 -3.24 -5.86
CA GLU A 250 19.27 -4.62 -6.29
C GLU A 250 18.25 -5.30 -5.39
N ARG A 251 17.55 -6.28 -5.97
CA ARG A 251 16.71 -7.23 -5.26
C ARG A 251 17.28 -8.62 -5.42
N HIS A 252 17.23 -9.41 -4.34
CA HIS A 252 17.58 -10.81 -4.35
C HIS A 252 16.52 -11.60 -3.57
N TRP A 253 15.71 -12.36 -4.30
CA TRP A 253 14.63 -13.18 -3.76
C TRP A 253 15.02 -14.64 -3.73
N ARG A 254 14.55 -15.33 -2.69
CA ARG A 254 14.55 -16.79 -2.54
C ARG A 254 13.11 -17.22 -2.34
N ILE A 255 12.68 -18.18 -3.14
CA ILE A 255 11.30 -18.64 -3.22
C ILE A 255 11.35 -20.16 -3.07
N PHE A 256 10.81 -20.67 -1.98
CA PHE A 256 10.77 -22.10 -1.70
C PHE A 256 9.34 -22.60 -1.76
N SER A 257 9.05 -23.53 -2.68
CA SER A 257 7.72 -24.13 -2.81
C SER A 257 7.61 -25.39 -1.94
N LEU A 258 6.38 -25.76 -1.58
CA LEU A 258 6.10 -27.02 -0.88
C LEU A 258 6.54 -28.27 -1.67
N SER A 259 6.66 -28.16 -3.00
CA SER A 259 7.22 -29.23 -3.86
C SER A 259 8.72 -29.47 -3.64
N GLY A 260 9.39 -28.66 -2.81
CA GLY A 260 10.83 -28.74 -2.55
C GLY A 260 11.69 -27.93 -3.53
N THR A 261 11.08 -27.14 -4.42
CA THR A 261 11.80 -26.33 -5.39
C THR A 261 12.26 -25.03 -4.75
N LEU A 262 13.56 -24.71 -4.87
CA LEU A 262 14.11 -23.41 -4.48
C LEU A 262 14.47 -22.59 -5.73
N GLU A 263 13.74 -21.51 -5.96
CA GLU A 263 14.02 -20.53 -7.00
C GLU A 263 14.72 -19.30 -6.42
N THR A 264 15.64 -18.72 -7.19
CA THR A 264 16.33 -17.48 -6.81
C THR A 264 16.20 -16.45 -7.93
N VAL A 265 15.76 -15.25 -7.59
CA VAL A 265 15.61 -14.15 -8.54
C VAL A 265 16.49 -12.98 -8.11
N ARG A 266 17.42 -12.58 -8.97
CA ARG A 266 18.26 -11.39 -8.77
C ARG A 266 18.00 -10.38 -9.87
N GLY A 267 18.03 -9.10 -9.54
CA GLY A 267 17.91 -8.06 -10.55
C GLY A 267 18.05 -6.65 -10.00
N ARG A 268 18.27 -5.71 -10.91
CA ARG A 268 18.37 -4.28 -10.63
C ARG A 268 17.02 -3.70 -10.25
N GLY A 269 16.99 -2.88 -9.20
CA GLY A 269 15.83 -2.15 -8.73
C GLY A 269 14.64 -3.04 -8.33
N VAL A 270 13.47 -2.43 -8.24
CA VAL A 270 12.17 -3.06 -8.06
C VAL A 270 11.20 -2.44 -9.07
N VAL A 271 10.40 -3.26 -9.76
CA VAL A 271 9.39 -2.80 -10.74
C VAL A 271 9.91 -1.74 -11.74
N GLY A 272 11.17 -1.89 -12.17
CA GLY A 272 11.84 -0.96 -13.11
C GLY A 272 12.39 0.33 -12.48
N GLN A 273 12.36 0.46 -11.15
CA GLN A 273 12.76 1.65 -10.40
C GLN A 273 13.88 1.36 -9.39
N GLU A 274 14.74 2.35 -9.15
CA GLU A 274 15.74 2.37 -8.08
C GLU A 274 15.41 3.51 -7.11
N PRO A 275 14.41 3.33 -6.23
CA PRO A 275 13.91 4.42 -5.40
C PRO A 275 14.97 4.92 -4.42
N VAL A 276 15.15 6.24 -4.41
CA VAL A 276 15.89 6.96 -3.36
C VAL A 276 14.95 7.24 -2.19
N LEU A 277 15.30 6.87 -0.96
CA LEU A 277 14.56 7.15 0.26
C LEU A 277 15.34 8.20 1.06
N SER A 278 14.82 9.43 1.12
CA SER A 278 15.43 10.57 1.82
C SER A 278 14.49 11.08 2.91
N LYS A 279 14.93 11.99 3.79
CA LYS A 279 14.03 12.57 4.80
C LYS A 279 12.77 13.22 4.22
N ALA A 280 12.90 13.85 3.05
CA ALA A 280 11.77 14.50 2.38
C ALA A 280 10.81 13.49 1.75
N LEU A 281 11.31 12.33 1.34
CA LEU A 281 10.55 11.27 0.70
C LEU A 281 10.96 9.92 1.31
N PRO A 282 10.58 9.64 2.58
CA PRO A 282 11.18 8.58 3.37
C PRO A 282 10.65 7.19 3.02
N ALA A 283 9.62 7.09 2.17
CA ALA A 283 8.99 5.82 1.86
C ALA A 283 8.76 5.61 0.36
N PHE A 284 8.72 4.33 0.00
CA PHE A 284 8.35 3.84 -1.32
C PHE A 284 7.53 2.56 -1.16
N GLN A 285 6.44 2.43 -1.92
CA GLN A 285 5.59 1.24 -1.91
C GLN A 285 5.38 0.70 -3.32
N TYR A 286 5.42 -0.61 -3.47
CA TYR A 286 5.17 -1.26 -4.75
C TYR A 286 4.47 -2.61 -4.55
N SER A 287 3.80 -3.06 -5.61
CA SER A 287 3.20 -4.38 -5.71
C SER A 287 3.85 -5.18 -6.82
N SER A 288 4.02 -6.48 -6.61
CA SER A 288 4.39 -7.40 -7.68
C SER A 288 3.78 -8.77 -7.41
N HIS A 289 4.09 -9.74 -8.25
CA HIS A 289 3.42 -11.03 -8.31
C HIS A 289 4.42 -12.17 -8.28
N VAL A 290 3.96 -13.32 -7.81
CA VAL A 290 4.68 -14.59 -7.86
C VAL A 290 3.67 -15.69 -8.19
N SER A 291 4.13 -16.69 -8.94
CA SER A 291 3.34 -17.88 -9.22
C SER A 291 4.11 -19.13 -8.82
N LEU A 292 3.44 -20.10 -8.21
CA LEU A 292 4.02 -21.39 -7.84
C LEU A 292 3.21 -22.54 -8.48
N GLN A 293 3.90 -23.62 -8.81
CA GLN A 293 3.26 -24.91 -9.14
C GLN A 293 2.94 -25.74 -7.88
N ALA A 294 2.71 -25.07 -6.76
CA ALA A 294 2.41 -25.67 -5.47
C ALA A 294 1.40 -24.78 -4.71
N PRO A 295 0.52 -25.36 -3.88
CA PRO A 295 -0.50 -24.61 -3.14
C PRO A 295 0.07 -23.78 -1.98
N SER A 296 1.33 -23.99 -1.63
CA SER A 296 2.02 -23.18 -0.64
C SER A 296 3.53 -23.06 -0.87
N GLY A 297 4.12 -22.07 -0.20
CA GLY A 297 5.56 -21.82 -0.21
C GLY A 297 5.96 -20.68 0.74
N HIS A 298 7.25 -20.38 0.76
CA HIS A 298 7.81 -19.28 1.53
C HIS A 298 8.69 -18.41 0.65
N MET A 299 8.64 -17.09 0.88
CA MET A 299 9.48 -16.12 0.21
C MET A 299 10.25 -15.29 1.22
N TRP A 300 11.51 -15.02 0.92
CA TRP A 300 12.37 -14.12 1.66
C TRP A 300 13.48 -13.60 0.75
N GLY A 301 14.27 -12.64 1.22
CA GLY A 301 15.30 -12.07 0.37
C GLY A 301 16.04 -10.91 1.00
N THR A 302 16.77 -10.18 0.14
CA THR A 302 17.45 -8.95 0.51
C THR A 302 17.25 -7.88 -0.56
N PHE A 303 17.21 -6.62 -0.13
CA PHE A 303 17.45 -5.47 -0.99
C PHE A 303 18.85 -4.95 -0.73
N ARG A 304 19.65 -4.79 -1.79
CA ARG A 304 20.92 -4.08 -1.69
C ARG A 304 20.65 -2.59 -1.76
N MET A 305 21.04 -1.89 -0.70
CA MET A 305 20.92 -0.44 -0.57
C MET A 305 22.30 0.19 -0.71
N GLU A 306 22.34 1.41 -1.24
CA GLU A 306 23.53 2.26 -1.34
C GLU A 306 23.21 3.59 -0.67
N ARG A 307 23.97 3.96 0.37
CA ARG A 307 23.84 5.25 1.05
C ARG A 307 24.51 6.35 0.24
N GLU A 308 24.16 7.60 0.54
CA GLU A 308 24.79 8.78 -0.10
C GLU A 308 26.30 8.91 0.14
N ASP A 309 26.85 8.25 1.16
CA ASP A 309 28.29 8.16 1.44
C ASP A 309 29.02 7.07 0.60
N GLY A 310 28.29 6.33 -0.24
CA GLY A 310 28.80 5.21 -1.04
C GLY A 310 28.85 3.87 -0.32
N TYR A 311 28.48 3.80 0.96
CA TYR A 311 28.41 2.54 1.70
C TYR A 311 27.21 1.71 1.22
N ALA A 312 27.48 0.45 0.87
CA ALA A 312 26.45 -0.50 0.46
C ALA A 312 26.19 -1.54 1.55
N PHE A 313 24.91 -1.88 1.75
CA PHE A 313 24.46 -2.84 2.76
C PHE A 313 23.20 -3.56 2.29
N ASP A 314 22.92 -4.72 2.88
CA ASP A 314 21.76 -5.54 2.55
C ASP A 314 20.68 -5.39 3.62
N CYS A 315 19.48 -4.98 3.20
CA CYS A 315 18.29 -4.97 4.04
C CYS A 315 17.52 -6.27 3.87
N ARG A 316 17.17 -6.92 4.99
CA ARG A 316 16.44 -8.19 4.97
C ARG A 316 14.98 -7.97 4.64
N ILE A 317 14.48 -8.78 3.72
CA ILE A 317 13.05 -8.93 3.50
C ILE A 317 12.59 -10.07 4.41
N PRO A 318 11.71 -9.81 5.40
CA PRO A 318 11.31 -10.82 6.36
C PRO A 318 10.63 -11.99 5.65
N PRO A 319 10.90 -13.25 6.06
CA PRO A 319 10.20 -14.40 5.52
C PRO A 319 8.68 -14.28 5.71
N PHE A 320 7.95 -14.57 4.63
CA PHE A 320 6.49 -14.61 4.61
C PHE A 320 5.98 -15.85 3.87
N SER A 321 4.82 -16.34 4.29
CA SER A 321 4.18 -17.50 3.69
C SER A 321 3.29 -17.11 2.52
N LEU A 322 3.25 -18.00 1.54
CA LEU A 322 2.32 -18.00 0.44
C LEU A 322 1.40 -19.19 0.68
N GLU A 323 0.19 -18.94 1.15
CA GLU A 323 -0.80 -19.98 1.39
C GLU A 323 -1.96 -19.80 0.41
N SER A 324 -2.34 -20.87 -0.27
CA SER A 324 -3.60 -20.90 -1.02
C SER A 324 -4.77 -21.03 -0.06
N LYS A 325 -5.91 -20.45 -0.43
CA LYS A 325 -7.17 -20.70 0.27
C LYS A 325 -7.88 -21.84 -0.45
N ALA A 326 -8.36 -22.83 0.29
CA ALA A 326 -9.26 -23.83 -0.28
C ALA A 326 -10.47 -23.11 -0.87
N GLU A 327 -10.81 -23.38 -2.12
CA GLU A 327 -12.07 -22.88 -2.67
C GLU A 327 -13.23 -23.49 -1.86
N PRO A 328 -14.24 -22.70 -1.46
CA PRO A 328 -15.46 -23.30 -0.94
C PRO A 328 -16.04 -24.17 -2.06
N SER A 329 -16.05 -25.48 -1.84
CA SER A 329 -16.67 -26.45 -2.74
C SER A 329 -18.05 -25.93 -3.14
N THR A 330 -18.26 -25.60 -4.41
CA THR A 330 -19.60 -25.38 -4.95
C THR A 330 -20.42 -26.62 -4.64
N PRO A 331 -21.56 -26.54 -3.93
CA PRO A 331 -22.42 -27.70 -3.76
C PRO A 331 -22.84 -28.15 -5.16
N ASN A 332 -22.51 -29.39 -5.50
CA ASN A 332 -23.02 -30.05 -6.69
C ASN A 332 -24.54 -29.92 -6.66
N VAL A 333 -25.10 -29.18 -7.60
CA VAL A 333 -26.52 -29.26 -7.92
C VAL A 333 -26.69 -30.59 -8.62
N GLU A 334 -27.01 -31.63 -7.86
CA GLU A 334 -27.61 -32.84 -8.43
C GLU A 334 -28.94 -32.42 -9.08
N ILE A 335 -29.07 -32.78 -10.36
CA ILE A 335 -30.24 -32.53 -11.22
C ILE A 335 -31.42 -33.38 -10.77
#